data_AF-A0AB73TJL9-F1
#
_entry.id   AF-A0AB73TJL9-F1
#
_cell.length_a   1.000
_cell.length_b   1.000
_cell.length_c   1.000
_cell.angle_alpha   90.00
_cell.angle_beta   90.00
_cell.angle_gamma   90.00
#
_symmetry.space_group_name_H-M   'P 1'
#
loop_
_entity.id
_entity.type
_entity.pdbx_description
1 polymer ?
#
loop_
_entity_poly.entity_id
_entity_poly.type
_entity_poly.pdbx_seq_one_letter_code
_entity_poly.pdbx_strand_id
1 'polypeptide(L)'
;MGSEVSKTISTTEARQSVQEIVDQSTISLDGEWQVYSGPSVEQCTKGNGGDGAAYSYIKSLDGPSGDPAQDIATVKRLWEGAGITTAPYKSGGSDPILGLRGVGGPTTSISFLAGAQRYTITAVSECADGDAVEMQGNGE
;
A
#
# COMPACT_ATOMS: atom_id res chain seq x y z
N MET A 1 15.58 -17.24 27.43
CA MET A 1 15.03 -15.91 27.76
C MET A 1 15.46 -14.99 26.63
N GLY A 2 14.51 -14.65 25.77
CA GLY A 2 14.70 -13.76 24.63
C GLY A 2 13.31 -13.31 24.24
N SER A 3 12.81 -12.30 24.93
CA SER A 3 11.55 -11.67 24.56
C SER A 3 11.79 -10.97 23.23
N GLU A 4 11.29 -11.55 22.14
CA GLU A 4 10.97 -10.76 20.96
C GLU A 4 10.02 -9.65 21.43
N VAL A 5 10.55 -8.44 21.54
CA VAL A 5 9.73 -7.25 21.67
C VAL A 5 8.97 -7.20 20.35
N SER A 6 7.70 -7.61 20.36
CA SER A 6 6.78 -7.32 19.26
C SER A 6 6.93 -5.84 18.96
N LYS A 7 7.50 -5.52 17.81
CA LYS A 7 7.83 -4.14 17.44
C LYS A 7 6.51 -3.41 17.21
N THR A 8 5.99 -2.77 18.24
CA THR A 8 4.78 -1.97 18.14
C THR A 8 5.10 -0.75 17.28
N ILE A 9 4.52 -0.68 16.09
CA ILE A 9 4.57 0.50 15.23
C ILE A 9 3.63 1.58 15.78
N SER A 10 4.07 2.83 15.76
CA SER A 10 3.22 3.97 16.12
C SER A 10 2.28 4.36 14.96
N THR A 11 1.18 5.03 15.25
CA THR A 11 0.25 5.51 14.20
C THR A 11 0.94 6.46 13.21
N THR A 12 1.84 7.32 13.70
CA THR A 12 2.63 8.21 12.84
C THR A 12 3.57 7.43 11.92
N GLU A 13 4.25 6.41 12.44
CA GLU A 13 5.14 5.56 11.64
C GLU A 13 4.35 4.75 10.60
N ALA A 14 3.18 4.24 10.98
CA ALA A 14 2.28 3.53 10.07
C ALA A 14 1.79 4.43 8.91
N ARG A 15 1.37 5.66 9.24
CA ARG A 15 0.98 6.67 8.24
C ARG A 15 2.12 7.04 7.30
N GLN A 16 3.30 7.34 7.85
CA GLN A 16 4.46 7.73 7.05
C GLN A 16 4.93 6.59 6.15
N SER A 17 5.00 5.37 6.67
CA SER A 17 5.53 4.22 5.92
C SER A 17 4.63 3.84 4.74
N VAL A 18 3.30 3.91 4.90
CA VAL A 18 2.37 3.63 3.79
C VAL A 18 2.41 4.73 2.73
N GLN A 19 2.56 6.00 3.13
CA GLN A 19 2.74 7.10 2.18
C GLN A 19 4.04 6.96 1.41
N GLU A 20 5.15 6.70 2.13
CA GLU A 20 6.47 6.61 1.53
C GLU A 20 6.55 5.50 0.49
N ILE A 21 6.06 4.28 0.79
CA ILE A 21 6.14 3.18 -0.18
C ILE A 21 5.29 3.43 -1.43
N VAL A 22 4.11 4.06 -1.28
CA VAL A 22 3.27 4.43 -2.42
C VAL A 22 3.93 5.54 -3.23
N ASP A 23 4.45 6.58 -2.57
CA ASP A 23 5.12 7.70 -3.22
C ASP A 23 6.37 7.24 -3.97
N GLN A 24 7.23 6.44 -3.35
CA GLN A 24 8.40 5.82 -3.99
C GLN A 24 7.99 4.95 -5.19
N SER A 25 6.90 4.19 -5.08
CA SER A 25 6.38 3.40 -6.20
C SER A 25 5.97 4.32 -7.36
N THR A 26 5.27 5.41 -7.09
CA THR A 26 4.89 6.38 -8.14
C THR A 26 6.07 7.15 -8.73
N ILE A 27 7.10 7.48 -7.95
CA ILE A 27 8.33 8.13 -8.43
C ILE A 27 9.13 7.20 -9.34
N SER A 28 9.06 5.89 -9.10
CA SER A 28 9.73 4.89 -9.95
C SER A 28 9.06 4.69 -11.31
N LEU A 29 7.88 5.28 -11.51
CA LEU A 29 7.09 5.21 -12.73
C LEU A 29 6.99 6.61 -13.34
N ASP A 30 6.83 6.68 -14.66
CA ASP A 30 6.54 7.94 -15.34
C ASP A 30 5.09 8.40 -15.05
N GLY A 31 4.81 9.69 -15.30
CA GLY A 31 3.46 10.25 -15.26
C GLY A 31 3.15 11.13 -14.04
N GLU A 32 2.05 11.88 -14.14
CA GLU A 32 1.59 12.81 -13.11
C GLU A 32 0.59 12.15 -12.15
N TRP A 33 1.12 11.33 -11.24
CA TRP A 33 0.32 10.63 -10.24
C TRP A 33 -0.37 11.59 -9.26
N GLN A 34 -1.66 11.36 -9.03
CA GLN A 34 -2.47 12.15 -8.11
C GLN A 34 -2.90 11.32 -6.90
N VAL A 35 -3.10 11.99 -5.76
CA VAL A 35 -3.75 11.37 -4.60
C VAL A 35 -5.21 11.13 -4.95
N TYR A 36 -5.60 9.86 -5.00
CA TYR A 36 -6.98 9.46 -5.21
C TYR A 36 -7.75 9.42 -3.88
N SER A 37 -7.09 8.93 -2.81
CA SER A 37 -7.66 8.84 -1.47
C SER A 37 -6.56 8.70 -0.41
N GLY A 38 -6.84 9.20 0.79
CA GLY A 38 -5.99 9.07 1.97
C GLY A 38 -4.79 10.02 2.05
N PRO A 39 -3.84 9.79 2.98
CA PRO A 39 -3.88 8.70 3.97
C PRO A 39 -5.08 8.86 4.90
N SER A 40 -5.89 7.81 5.03
CA SER A 40 -7.09 7.80 5.87
C SER A 40 -6.97 6.68 6.89
N VAL A 41 -7.29 6.99 8.14
CA VAL A 41 -7.24 5.98 9.21
C VAL A 41 -8.45 5.04 9.15
N GLU A 42 -8.18 3.76 9.34
CA GLU A 42 -9.15 2.67 9.35
C GLU A 42 -8.91 1.76 10.56
N GLN A 43 -9.97 1.17 11.10
CA GLN A 43 -9.86 0.20 12.18
C GLN A 43 -9.19 -1.08 11.66
N CYS A 44 -8.24 -1.62 12.43
CA CYS A 44 -7.62 -2.91 12.16
C CYS A 44 -7.56 -3.75 13.44
N THR A 45 -7.39 -5.06 13.25
CA THR A 45 -7.16 -6.00 14.37
C THR A 45 -5.71 -6.42 14.37
N LYS A 46 -5.02 -6.21 15.49
CA LYS A 46 -3.63 -6.62 15.68
C LYS A 46 -3.52 -8.14 15.77
N GLY A 47 -2.31 -8.68 15.54
CA GLY A 47 -2.06 -10.12 15.64
C GLY A 47 -2.34 -10.73 17.03
N ASN A 48 -2.40 -9.90 18.08
CA ASN A 48 -2.79 -10.30 19.43
C ASN A 48 -4.32 -10.20 19.70
N GLY A 49 -5.12 -9.85 18.69
CA GLY A 49 -6.57 -9.70 18.79
C GLY A 49 -7.06 -8.35 19.35
N GLY A 50 -6.16 -7.43 19.69
CA GLY A 50 -6.53 -6.08 20.13
C GLY A 50 -6.85 -5.16 18.97
N ASP A 51 -7.67 -4.14 19.24
CA ASP A 51 -7.94 -3.05 18.30
C ASP A 51 -6.67 -2.25 17.99
N GLY A 52 -6.62 -1.73 16.77
CA GLY A 52 -5.57 -0.85 16.29
C GLY A 52 -6.06 0.05 15.16
N ALA A 53 -5.14 0.87 14.67
CA ALA A 53 -5.36 1.79 13.58
C ALA A 53 -4.36 1.51 12.44
N ALA A 54 -4.87 1.43 11.21
CA ALA A 54 -4.06 1.35 10.00
C ALA A 54 -4.41 2.52 9.09
N TYR A 55 -3.54 2.86 8.16
CA TYR A 55 -3.79 3.91 7.18
C TYR A 55 -3.87 3.31 5.78
N SER A 56 -4.93 3.65 5.06
CA SER A 56 -5.06 3.37 3.63
C SER A 56 -4.63 4.59 2.83
N TYR A 57 -3.88 4.36 1.75
CA TYR A 57 -3.44 5.42 0.85
C TYR A 57 -3.46 4.94 -0.60
N ILE A 58 -4.03 5.78 -1.47
CA ILE A 58 -4.28 5.45 -2.87
C ILE A 58 -3.79 6.59 -3.75
N LYS A 59 -2.90 6.26 -4.68
CA LYS A 59 -2.56 7.14 -5.81
C LYS A 59 -3.02 6.53 -7.12
N SER A 60 -3.41 7.40 -8.04
CA SER A 60 -3.80 7.00 -9.40
C SER A 60 -3.16 7.88 -10.46
N LEU A 61 -3.01 7.30 -11.64
CA LEU A 61 -2.64 7.99 -12.87
C LEU A 61 -3.70 7.66 -13.93
N ASP A 62 -4.20 8.69 -14.61
CA ASP A 62 -5.16 8.49 -15.71
C ASP A 62 -4.42 8.00 -16.97
N GLY A 63 -4.89 6.86 -17.50
CA GLY A 63 -4.22 6.13 -18.56
C GLY A 63 -2.88 5.48 -18.13
N PRO A 64 -2.30 4.64 -18.99
CA PRO A 64 -0.97 4.09 -18.77
C PRO A 64 0.12 5.15 -18.96
N SER A 65 1.14 5.13 -18.11
CA SER A 65 2.37 5.92 -18.26
C SER A 65 3.39 5.30 -19.23
N GLY A 66 3.25 4.01 -19.55
CA GLY A 66 4.26 3.22 -20.24
C GLY A 66 3.75 1.83 -20.63
N ASP A 67 4.67 0.86 -20.76
CA ASP A 67 4.31 -0.55 -20.95
C ASP A 67 3.95 -1.18 -19.58
N PRO A 68 2.68 -1.62 -19.38
CA PRO A 68 2.23 -2.24 -18.13
C PRO A 68 3.15 -3.35 -17.61
N ALA A 69 3.74 -4.17 -18.50
CA ALA A 69 4.59 -5.27 -18.08
C ALA A 69 5.94 -4.78 -17.53
N GLN A 70 6.51 -3.73 -18.12
CA GLN A 70 7.75 -3.11 -17.64
C GLN A 70 7.52 -2.36 -16.33
N ASP A 71 6.42 -1.63 -16.23
CA ASP A 71 6.03 -0.89 -15.02
C ASP A 71 5.85 -1.83 -13.83
N ILE A 72 5.14 -2.95 -14.04
CA ILE A 72 4.98 -4.00 -13.02
C ILE A 72 6.34 -4.57 -12.59
N ALA A 73 7.26 -4.79 -13.52
CA ALA A 73 8.59 -5.31 -13.19
C ALA A 73 9.43 -4.29 -12.38
N THR A 74 9.29 -2.99 -12.65
CA THR A 74 9.95 -1.93 -11.87
C THR A 74 9.41 -1.88 -10.45
N VAL A 75 8.09 -1.81 -10.29
CA VAL A 75 7.43 -1.79 -8.97
C VAL A 75 7.74 -3.06 -8.19
N LYS A 76 7.77 -4.22 -8.85
CA LYS A 76 8.14 -5.49 -8.22
C LYS A 76 9.50 -5.44 -7.55
N ARG A 77 10.53 -4.96 -8.25
CA ARG A 77 11.89 -4.87 -7.70
C ARG A 77 11.95 -3.93 -6.49
N LEU A 78 11.24 -2.81 -6.56
CA LEU A 78 11.16 -1.83 -5.47
C LEU A 78 10.52 -2.46 -4.22
N TRP A 79 9.37 -3.11 -4.38
CA TRP A 79 8.65 -3.76 -3.28
C TRP A 79 9.45 -4.91 -2.66
N GLU A 80 10.04 -5.78 -3.47
CA GLU A 80 10.89 -6.86 -2.98
C GLU A 80 12.11 -6.32 -2.22
N GLY A 81 12.71 -5.22 -2.69
CA GLY A 81 13.78 -4.52 -1.99
C GLY A 81 13.37 -3.93 -0.64
N ALA A 82 12.08 -3.57 -0.48
CA ALA A 82 11.49 -3.08 0.76
C ALA A 82 10.99 -4.21 1.69
N GLY A 83 11.28 -5.48 1.36
CA GLY A 83 10.86 -6.64 2.17
C GLY A 83 9.41 -7.07 1.95
N ILE A 84 8.76 -6.58 0.89
CA ILE A 84 7.39 -6.95 0.52
C ILE A 84 7.43 -8.19 -0.36
N THR A 85 6.69 -9.24 0.04
CA THR A 85 6.55 -10.44 -0.79
C THR A 85 5.53 -10.17 -1.89
N THR A 86 5.93 -10.33 -3.15
CA THR A 86 5.08 -9.98 -4.29
C THR A 86 4.50 -11.20 -5.01
N ALA A 87 3.31 -11.04 -5.58
CA ALA A 87 2.65 -12.02 -6.43
C ALA A 87 2.00 -11.32 -7.63
N PRO A 88 2.16 -11.84 -8.86
CA PRO A 88 1.52 -11.27 -10.04
C PRO A 88 0.00 -11.37 -9.92
N TYR A 89 -0.70 -10.36 -10.43
CA TYR A 89 -2.14 -10.34 -10.53
C TYR A 89 -2.56 -10.19 -11.99
N LYS A 90 -3.66 -10.85 -12.34
CA LYS A 90 -4.30 -10.72 -13.64
C LYS A 90 -5.81 -10.86 -13.45
N SER A 91 -6.59 -9.89 -13.91
CA SER A 91 -8.04 -10.03 -13.91
C SER A 91 -8.51 -11.04 -14.97
N GLY A 92 -9.73 -11.55 -14.83
CA GLY A 92 -10.38 -12.32 -15.89
C GLY A 92 -10.83 -11.43 -17.05
N GLY A 93 -11.29 -12.06 -18.14
CA GLY A 93 -11.87 -11.39 -19.32
C GLY A 93 -10.98 -11.39 -20.57
N SER A 94 -11.50 -10.83 -21.65
CA SER A 94 -10.81 -10.72 -22.95
C SER A 94 -9.74 -9.62 -22.97
N ASP A 95 -9.87 -8.61 -22.11
CA ASP A 95 -8.89 -7.54 -21.89
C ASP A 95 -8.51 -7.49 -20.39
N PRO A 96 -7.57 -8.34 -19.96
CA PRO A 96 -7.27 -8.52 -18.54
C PRO A 96 -6.37 -7.40 -18.00
N ILE A 97 -6.75 -6.85 -16.85
CA ILE A 97 -5.91 -5.92 -16.09
C ILE A 97 -4.73 -6.69 -15.52
N LEU A 98 -3.52 -6.25 -15.85
CA LEU A 98 -2.28 -6.74 -15.24
C LEU A 98 -2.04 -6.01 -13.93
N GLY A 99 -1.37 -6.67 -12.99
CA GLY A 99 -1.00 -6.02 -11.75
C GLY A 99 -0.05 -6.84 -10.90
N LEU A 100 0.16 -6.33 -9.70
CA LEU A 100 1.01 -6.90 -8.69
C LEU A 100 0.34 -6.75 -7.33
N ARG A 101 0.40 -7.79 -6.52
CA ARG A 101 0.02 -7.76 -5.10
C ARG A 101 1.27 -7.90 -4.26
N GLY A 102 1.29 -7.24 -3.11
CA GLY A 102 2.35 -7.29 -2.14
C GLY A 102 1.79 -7.48 -0.73
N VAL A 103 2.51 -8.22 0.11
CA VAL A 103 2.21 -8.43 1.52
C VAL A 103 3.51 -8.36 2.34
N GLY A 104 3.45 -7.73 3.52
CA GLY A 104 4.59 -7.58 4.41
C GLY A 104 5.38 -6.30 4.17
N GLY A 105 6.60 -6.24 4.73
CA GLY A 105 7.39 -5.01 4.77
C GLY A 105 6.66 -3.92 5.58
N PRO A 106 6.61 -2.65 5.11
CA PRO A 106 5.91 -1.57 5.81
C PRO A 106 4.37 -1.62 5.70
N THR A 107 3.81 -2.67 5.09
CA THR A 107 2.39 -2.76 4.74
C THR A 107 1.80 -4.10 5.14
N THR A 108 0.51 -4.10 5.48
CA THR A 108 -0.27 -5.36 5.52
C THR A 108 -0.66 -5.81 4.12
N SER A 109 -0.93 -4.84 3.24
CA SER A 109 -1.19 -5.10 1.83
C SER A 109 -0.79 -3.92 0.96
N ILE A 110 -0.33 -4.22 -0.25
CA ILE A 110 -0.14 -3.23 -1.31
C ILE A 110 -0.50 -3.86 -2.65
N SER A 111 -1.04 -3.07 -3.57
CA SER A 111 -1.39 -3.54 -4.90
C SER A 111 -1.20 -2.46 -5.95
N PHE A 112 -0.75 -2.89 -7.13
CA PHE A 112 -0.57 -2.05 -8.30
C PHE A 112 -1.40 -2.68 -9.41
N LEU A 113 -2.35 -1.92 -9.93
CA LEU A 113 -3.21 -2.32 -11.04
C LEU A 113 -2.88 -1.43 -12.23
N ALA A 114 -2.39 -2.05 -13.30
CA ALA A 114 -2.05 -1.38 -14.55
C ALA A 114 -3.22 -1.50 -15.54
N GLY A 115 -4.32 -0.81 -15.24
CA GLY A 115 -5.52 -0.79 -16.08
C GLY A 115 -5.37 0.14 -17.28
N ALA A 116 -5.97 -0.22 -18.42
CA ALA A 116 -5.90 0.58 -19.66
C ALA A 116 -6.45 2.02 -19.51
N GLN A 117 -7.41 2.23 -18.61
CA GLN A 117 -7.98 3.55 -18.34
C GLN A 117 -7.30 4.27 -17.18
N ARG A 118 -6.69 3.53 -16.25
CA ARG A 118 -6.14 4.07 -15.02
C ARG A 118 -5.18 3.08 -14.39
N TYR A 119 -4.05 3.61 -13.96
CA TYR A 119 -3.16 2.94 -13.05
C TYR A 119 -3.52 3.32 -11.61
N THR A 120 -3.46 2.35 -10.71
CA THR A 120 -3.73 2.59 -9.29
C THR A 120 -2.73 1.85 -8.44
N ILE A 121 -2.17 2.54 -7.44
CA ILE A 121 -1.44 1.93 -6.34
C ILE A 121 -2.26 2.14 -5.06
N THR A 122 -2.60 1.04 -4.40
CA THR A 122 -3.37 1.01 -3.15
C THR A 122 -2.56 0.29 -2.10
N ALA A 123 -2.35 0.91 -0.94
CA ALA A 123 -1.64 0.30 0.17
C ALA A 123 -2.40 0.49 1.48
N VAL A 124 -2.21 -0.47 2.40
CA VAL A 124 -2.65 -0.41 3.79
C VAL A 124 -1.44 -0.65 4.68
N SER A 125 -1.21 0.25 5.64
CA SER A 125 -0.09 0.17 6.58
C SER A 125 -0.14 -1.09 7.45
N GLU A 126 0.91 -1.31 8.25
CA GLU A 126 0.80 -2.15 9.43
C GLU A 126 -0.22 -1.61 10.43
N CYS A 127 -0.81 -2.52 11.21
CA CYS A 127 -1.77 -2.18 12.25
C CYS A 127 -1.02 -1.64 13.48
N ALA A 128 -1.14 -0.35 13.73
CA ALA A 128 -0.52 0.35 14.85
C ALA A 128 -1.40 0.33 16.10
N ASP A 129 -0.78 0.61 17.25
CA ASP A 129 -1.52 0.88 18.48
C ASP A 129 -2.25 2.24 18.37
N GLY A 130 -3.59 2.20 18.40
CA GLY A 130 -4.44 3.39 18.33
C GLY A 130 -5.93 3.03 18.30
N ASP A 131 -6.78 4.01 18.62
CA ASP A 131 -8.23 3.92 18.44
C ASP A 131 -8.62 4.67 17.17
N ALA A 132 -8.89 3.90 16.11
CA ALA A 132 -9.25 4.48 14.82
C ALA A 132 -10.52 5.36 14.87
N VAL A 133 -11.49 5.05 15.76
CA VAL A 133 -12.73 5.82 15.88
C VAL A 133 -12.45 7.18 16.50
N GLU A 134 -11.62 7.22 17.55
CA GLU A 134 -11.18 8.48 18.15
C GLU A 134 -10.38 9.32 17.15
N MET A 135 -9.47 8.70 16.41
CA MET A 135 -8.60 9.36 15.42
C MET A 135 -9.43 9.95 14.26
N GLN A 136 -10.42 9.22 13.74
CA GLN A 136 -11.36 9.73 12.74
C GLN A 136 -12.14 10.94 13.27
N GLY A 137 -12.55 10.91 14.54
CA GLY A 137 -13.20 12.04 15.21
C GLY A 137 -12.30 13.29 15.29
N ASN A 138 -10.98 13.10 15.30
CA ASN A 138 -9.97 14.15 15.32
C ASN A 138 -9.50 14.61 13.93
N GLY A 139 -10.06 14.03 12.85
CA GLY A 139 -9.78 14.41 11.47
C GLY A 139 -8.61 13.67 10.81
N GLU A 140 -8.26 12.49 11.30
CA GLU A 140 -7.34 11.54 10.62
C GLU A 140 -8.02 10.65 9.57
#